data_AF-A0A654CUX7-F1
#
_entry.id   AF-A0A654CUX7-F1
#
_cell.length_a   1.000
_cell.length_b   1.000
_cell.length_c   1.000
_cell.angle_alpha   90.00
_cell.angle_beta   90.00
_cell.angle_gamma   90.00
#
_symmetry.space_group_name_H-M   'P 1'
#
loop_
_entity.id
_entity.type
_entity.pdbx_description
1 polymer ?
#
loop_
_entity_poly.entity_id
_entity_poly.type
_entity_poly.pdbx_seq_one_letter_code
_entity_poly.pdbx_strand_id
1 'polypeptide(L)'
;MSGKPRIRSATVAATLAAGPAFLLSFGLYEWAQSAGAVRHIRPETLVVSAAASVLAAVFGAILAVIPCLVGVGVLSTMATSLHALRLPVAWGLVGALSGYAIGLPFSESGNGLAGVMALTGAVCALAGRSCLRWE
;
A
#
# COMPACT_ATOMS: atom_id res chain seq x y z
N MET A 1 -30.09 -11.08 6.09
CA MET A 1 -29.65 -10.16 7.17
C MET A 1 -28.46 -9.37 6.63
N SER A 2 -28.67 -8.10 6.23
CA SER A 2 -27.61 -7.29 5.63
C SER A 2 -26.63 -6.83 6.71
N GLY A 3 -25.47 -7.50 6.79
CA GLY A 3 -24.39 -7.10 7.69
C GLY A 3 -23.80 -5.78 7.22
N LYS A 4 -23.95 -4.71 8.02
CA LYS A 4 -23.33 -3.42 7.69
C LYS A 4 -21.82 -3.60 7.46
N PRO A 5 -21.25 -3.07 6.36
CA PRO A 5 -19.84 -3.19 6.08
C PRO A 5 -19.03 -2.59 7.23
N ARG A 6 -18.10 -3.38 7.80
CA ARG A 6 -17.24 -2.95 8.92
C ARG A 6 -16.08 -2.09 8.39
N ILE A 7 -16.41 -0.89 7.93
CA ILE A 7 -15.48 0.08 7.33
C ILE A 7 -14.29 0.37 8.27
N ARG A 8 -14.53 0.42 9.59
CA ARG A 8 -13.46 0.59 10.59
C ARG A 8 -12.43 -0.54 10.55
N SER A 9 -12.88 -1.80 10.48
CA SER A 9 -11.98 -2.96 10.41
C SER A 9 -11.21 -3.01 9.10
N ALA A 10 -11.87 -2.67 7.98
CA ALA A 10 -11.22 -2.57 6.67
C ALA A 10 -10.14 -1.47 6.63
N THR A 11 -10.41 -0.34 7.25
CA THR A 11 -9.44 0.77 7.35
C THR A 11 -8.23 0.35 8.17
N VAL A 12 -8.45 -0.23 9.36
CA VAL A 12 -7.37 -0.69 10.24
C VAL A 12 -6.51 -1.76 9.56
N ALA A 13 -7.12 -2.69 8.83
CA ALA A 13 -6.38 -3.68 8.07
C ALA A 13 -5.53 -3.04 6.95
N ALA A 14 -6.09 -2.08 6.21
CA ALA A 14 -5.38 -1.37 5.15
C ALA A 14 -4.19 -0.56 5.68
N THR A 15 -4.34 0.14 6.81
CA THR A 15 -3.27 0.94 7.42
C THR A 15 -2.17 0.08 8.05
N LEU A 16 -2.54 -1.01 8.72
CA LEU A 16 -1.57 -1.96 9.24
C LEU A 16 -0.79 -2.66 8.13
N ALA A 17 -1.41 -2.90 6.97
CA ALA A 17 -0.75 -3.48 5.80
C ALA A 17 0.17 -2.49 5.08
N ALA A 18 -0.08 -1.17 5.18
CA ALA A 18 0.66 -0.14 4.44
C ALA A 18 2.16 -0.13 4.77
N GLY A 19 2.53 -0.17 6.05
CA GLY A 19 3.93 -0.16 6.48
C GLY A 19 4.72 -1.36 5.96
N PRO A 20 4.29 -2.61 6.25
CA PRO A 20 4.94 -3.82 5.74
C PRO A 20 4.95 -3.90 4.21
N ALA A 21 3.86 -3.52 3.55
CA ALA A 21 3.77 -3.53 2.08
C ALA A 21 4.77 -2.54 1.45
N PHE A 22 4.91 -1.35 2.03
CA PHE A 22 5.89 -0.37 1.59
C PHE A 22 7.32 -0.88 1.80
N LEU A 23 7.64 -1.41 2.98
CA LEU A 23 8.98 -1.95 3.28
C LEU A 23 9.36 -3.11 2.34
N LEU A 24 8.43 -4.03 2.08
CA LEU A 24 8.67 -5.14 1.16
C LEU A 24 8.84 -4.64 -0.28
N SER A 25 7.98 -3.72 -0.74
CA SER A 25 8.04 -3.19 -2.10
C SER A 25 9.31 -2.36 -2.32
N PHE A 26 9.70 -1.55 -1.34
CA PHE A 26 10.92 -0.75 -1.36
C PHE A 26 12.17 -1.62 -1.25
N GLY A 27 12.16 -2.64 -0.38
CA GLY A 27 13.25 -3.61 -0.27
C GLY A 27 13.47 -4.42 -1.54
N LEU A 28 12.38 -4.84 -2.21
CA LEU A 28 12.43 -5.48 -3.52
C LEU A 28 13.00 -4.54 -4.59
N TYR A 29 12.61 -3.27 -4.55
CA TYR A 29 13.12 -2.25 -5.46
C TYR A 29 14.63 -2.02 -5.26
N GLU A 30 15.07 -1.80 -4.01
CA GLU A 30 16.49 -1.67 -3.66
C GLU A 30 17.29 -2.92 -4.06
N TRP A 31 16.75 -4.11 -3.81
CA TRP A 31 17.37 -5.37 -4.22
C TRP A 31 17.51 -5.49 -5.73
N ALA A 32 16.47 -5.14 -6.50
CA ALA A 32 16.51 -5.13 -7.96
C ALA A 32 17.55 -4.14 -8.51
N GLN A 33 17.70 -2.97 -7.87
CA GLN A 33 18.71 -1.97 -8.24
C GLN A 33 20.14 -2.38 -7.85
N SER A 34 20.31 -3.11 -6.74
CA SER A 34 21.61 -3.51 -6.22
C SER A 34 22.09 -4.88 -6.72
N ALA A 35 21.27 -5.62 -7.46
CA ALA A 35 21.64 -6.90 -8.09
C ALA A 35 22.86 -6.79 -9.05
N GLY A 36 23.26 -5.59 -9.46
CA GLY A 36 24.47 -5.34 -10.26
C GLY A 36 25.69 -4.82 -9.50
N ALA A 37 25.58 -4.49 -8.20
CA ALA A 37 26.64 -3.83 -7.44
C ALA A 37 26.93 -4.58 -6.14
N VAL A 38 28.09 -5.25 -6.07
CA VAL A 38 28.61 -5.82 -4.82
C VAL A 38 28.97 -4.66 -3.87
N ARG A 39 28.00 -4.17 -3.11
CA ARG A 39 28.24 -3.18 -2.06
C ARG A 39 28.73 -3.89 -0.81
N HIS A 40 29.90 -3.49 -0.30
CA HIS A 40 30.31 -3.82 1.07
C HIS A 40 29.38 -3.11 2.06
N ILE A 41 28.36 -3.83 2.53
CA ILE A 41 27.45 -3.34 3.56
C ILE A 41 28.20 -3.33 4.89
N ARG A 42 28.45 -2.15 5.44
CA ARG A 42 28.98 -2.04 6.80
C ARG A 42 27.84 -2.25 7.81
N PRO A 43 28.03 -3.02 8.90
CA PRO A 43 26.98 -3.33 9.87
C PRO A 43 26.37 -2.08 10.52
N GLU A 44 27.18 -1.05 10.75
CA GLU A 44 26.77 0.27 11.23
C GLU A 44 25.75 0.97 10.31
N THR A 45 25.93 0.86 8.98
CA THR A 45 24.97 1.43 8.01
C THR A 45 23.67 0.63 7.92
N LEU A 46 23.71 -0.66 8.24
CA LEU A 46 22.53 -1.53 8.26
C LEU A 46 21.58 -1.16 9.40
N VAL A 47 22.12 -0.86 10.59
CA VAL A 47 21.30 -0.50 11.76
C VAL A 47 20.62 0.86 11.57
N VAL A 48 21.36 1.85 11.05
CA VAL A 48 20.81 3.20 10.80
C VAL A 48 19.73 3.16 9.72
N SER A 49 19.95 2.42 8.63
CA SER A 49 18.95 2.26 7.57
C SER A 49 17.72 1.46 8.03
N ALA A 50 17.90 0.44 8.87
CA ALA A 50 16.79 -0.29 9.49
C ALA A 50 15.95 0.60 10.41
N ALA A 51 16.58 1.42 11.27
CA ALA A 51 15.87 2.34 12.14
C ALA A 51 15.10 3.42 11.35
N ALA A 52 15.73 3.99 10.32
CA ALA A 52 15.10 4.99 9.46
C ALA A 52 13.90 4.42 8.68
N SER A 53 14.01 3.19 8.18
CA SER A 53 12.93 2.51 7.45
C SER A 53 11.74 2.14 8.35
N VAL A 54 12.00 1.73 9.60
CA VAL A 54 10.92 1.51 10.60
C VAL A 54 10.20 2.82 10.92
N LEU A 55 10.92 3.91 11.17
CA LEU A 55 10.33 5.23 11.42
C LEU A 55 9.49 5.72 10.22
N ALA A 56 10.02 5.56 9.01
CA ALA A 56 9.30 5.88 7.78
C ALA A 56 8.03 5.03 7.61
N ALA A 57 8.09 3.74 7.95
CA ALA A 57 6.93 2.84 7.89
C ALA A 57 5.84 3.23 8.91
N VAL A 58 6.21 3.64 10.12
CA VAL A 58 5.27 4.09 11.16
C VAL A 58 4.60 5.40 10.77
N PHE A 59 5.39 6.41 10.36
CA PHE A 59 4.84 7.69 9.89
C PHE A 59 3.98 7.51 8.64
N GLY A 60 4.43 6.68 7.69
CA GLY A 60 3.68 6.33 6.49
C GLY A 60 2.34 5.66 6.83
N ALA A 61 2.32 4.74 7.80
CA ALA A 61 1.09 4.09 8.24
C ALA A 61 0.09 5.08 8.86
N ILE A 62 0.56 6.06 9.63
CA ILE A 62 -0.27 7.12 10.21
C ILE A 62 -0.87 8.00 9.11
N LEU A 63 -0.04 8.46 8.17
CA LEU A 63 -0.51 9.29 7.05
C LEU A 63 -1.44 8.52 6.10
N ALA A 64 -1.27 7.19 6.01
CA ALA A 64 -2.12 6.33 5.18
C ALA A 64 -3.55 6.15 5.73
N VAL A 65 -3.84 6.53 6.98
CA VAL A 65 -5.17 6.35 7.60
C VAL A 65 -6.24 7.11 6.83
N ILE A 66 -6.01 8.37 6.52
CA ILE A 66 -6.97 9.24 5.84
C ILE A 66 -7.27 8.75 4.41
N PRO A 67 -6.27 8.51 3.54
CA PRO A 67 -6.54 8.02 2.18
C PRO A 67 -7.12 6.60 2.18
N CYS A 68 -6.78 5.74 3.15
CA CYS A 68 -7.42 4.43 3.29
C CYS A 68 -8.89 4.57 3.69
N LEU A 69 -9.24 5.44 4.65
CA LEU A 69 -10.63 5.71 5.04
C LEU A 69 -11.45 6.18 3.83
N VAL A 70 -10.94 7.15 3.09
CA VAL A 70 -11.62 7.72 1.92
C VAL A 70 -11.73 6.67 0.82
N GLY A 71 -10.65 5.97 0.49
CA GLY A 71 -10.61 4.96 -0.57
C GLY A 71 -11.54 3.77 -0.28
N VAL A 72 -11.47 3.19 0.92
CA VAL A 72 -12.37 2.12 1.35
C VAL A 72 -13.82 2.60 1.37
N GLY A 73 -14.06 3.83 1.86
CA GLY A 73 -15.38 4.45 1.87
C GLY A 73 -15.99 4.54 0.48
N VAL A 74 -15.29 5.19 -0.46
CA VAL A 74 -15.75 5.39 -1.85
C VAL A 74 -15.92 4.05 -2.58
N LEU A 75 -14.96 3.13 -2.48
CA LEU A 75 -15.07 1.83 -3.14
C LEU A 75 -16.20 0.98 -2.55
N SER A 76 -16.44 1.07 -1.24
CA SER A 76 -17.56 0.37 -0.62
C SER A 76 -18.90 0.96 -1.06
N THR A 77 -19.06 2.28 -1.10
CA THR A 77 -20.32 2.88 -1.57
C THR A 77 -20.56 2.53 -3.04
N MET A 78 -19.54 2.60 -3.90
CA MET A 78 -19.66 2.20 -5.29
C MET A 78 -19.93 0.69 -5.47
N ALA A 79 -19.45 -0.18 -4.59
CA ALA A 79 -19.72 -1.63 -4.66
C ALA A 79 -21.18 -2.00 -4.33
N THR A 80 -21.96 -1.07 -3.76
CA THR A 80 -23.41 -1.25 -3.60
C THR A 80 -24.16 -1.16 -4.93
N SER A 81 -23.72 -0.28 -5.85
CA SER A 81 -24.33 -0.08 -7.16
C SER A 81 -23.67 -0.90 -8.27
N LEU A 82 -22.36 -1.15 -8.18
CA LEU A 82 -21.59 -1.87 -9.18
C LEU A 82 -21.05 -3.19 -8.63
N HIS A 83 -21.65 -4.31 -9.06
CA HIS A 83 -21.26 -5.65 -8.61
C HIS A 83 -19.81 -6.01 -9.01
N ALA A 84 -19.30 -5.45 -10.10
CA ALA A 84 -17.90 -5.64 -10.53
C ALA A 84 -16.89 -5.16 -9.49
N LEU A 85 -17.23 -4.13 -8.70
CA LEU A 85 -16.37 -3.62 -7.62
C LEU A 85 -16.37 -4.51 -6.38
N ARG A 86 -17.17 -5.58 -6.35
CA ARG A 86 -17.06 -6.59 -5.29
C ARG A 86 -15.89 -7.54 -5.52
N LEU A 87 -15.33 -7.60 -6.72
CA LEU A 87 -14.20 -8.46 -7.04
C LEU A 87 -12.90 -7.92 -6.41
N PRO A 88 -12.04 -8.79 -5.85
CA PRO A 88 -10.75 -8.38 -5.27
C PRO A 88 -9.84 -7.72 -6.30
N VAL A 89 -9.89 -8.18 -7.56
CA VAL A 89 -9.09 -7.64 -8.66
C VAL A 89 -9.40 -6.16 -8.90
N ALA A 90 -10.66 -5.74 -8.77
CA ALA A 90 -11.05 -4.34 -8.95
C ALA A 90 -10.46 -3.43 -7.86
N TRP A 91 -10.42 -3.91 -6.62
CA TRP A 91 -9.78 -3.18 -5.51
C TRP A 91 -8.27 -3.11 -5.69
N GLY A 92 -7.63 -4.21 -6.08
CA GLY A 92 -6.20 -4.23 -6.38
C GLY A 92 -5.82 -3.27 -7.50
N LEU A 93 -6.61 -3.22 -8.59
CA LEU A 93 -6.37 -2.29 -9.71
C LEU A 93 -6.55 -0.84 -9.31
N VAL A 94 -7.63 -0.49 -8.59
CA VAL A 94 -7.84 0.90 -8.14
C VAL A 94 -6.77 1.32 -7.14
N GLY A 95 -6.37 0.42 -6.25
CA GLY A 95 -5.26 0.65 -5.33
C GLY A 95 -3.93 0.84 -6.06
N ALA A 96 -3.64 0.03 -7.07
CA ALA A 96 -2.44 0.13 -7.89
C ALA A 96 -2.40 1.44 -8.68
N LEU A 97 -3.48 1.81 -9.34
CA LEU A 97 -3.57 3.02 -10.14
C LEU A 97 -3.47 4.28 -9.28
N SER A 98 -4.13 4.30 -8.12
CA SER A 98 -4.04 5.43 -7.19
C SER A 98 -2.65 5.55 -6.58
N GLY A 99 -2.04 4.43 -6.16
CA GLY A 99 -0.65 4.40 -5.70
C GLY A 99 0.35 4.85 -6.77
N TYR A 100 0.18 4.38 -8.01
CA TYR A 100 1.00 4.81 -9.14
C TYR A 100 0.87 6.32 -9.39
N ALA A 101 -0.36 6.84 -9.43
CA ALA A 101 -0.63 8.26 -9.63
C ALA A 101 -0.02 9.15 -8.54
N ILE A 102 -0.05 8.69 -7.27
CA ILE A 102 0.60 9.38 -6.14
C ILE A 102 2.13 9.29 -6.25
N GLY A 103 2.67 8.21 -6.81
CA GLY A 103 4.10 8.02 -6.99
C GLY A 103 4.70 8.76 -8.18
N LEU A 104 3.90 9.15 -9.18
CA LEU A 104 4.35 9.85 -10.39
C LEU A 104 5.12 11.16 -10.11
N PRO A 105 4.66 12.07 -9.24
CA PRO A 105 5.38 13.31 -8.91
C PRO A 105 6.76 13.07 -8.26
N PHE A 106 6.96 11.89 -7.66
CA PHE A 106 8.21 11.51 -7.02
C PHE A 106 9.10 10.64 -7.92
N SER A 107 8.67 10.40 -9.17
CA SER A 107 9.31 9.48 -10.12
C SER A 107 10.29 10.17 -11.09
N GLU A 108 10.58 11.47 -10.91
CA GLU A 108 11.37 12.28 -11.87
C GLU A 108 12.82 11.78 -12.12
N SER A 109 13.28 10.76 -11.38
CA SER A 109 14.65 10.23 -11.46
C SER A 109 14.76 8.79 -11.98
N GLY A 110 13.72 8.22 -12.60
CA GLY A 110 13.75 6.82 -13.05
C GLY A 110 13.76 5.80 -11.89
N ASN A 111 13.48 6.28 -10.67
CA ASN A 111 13.71 5.57 -9.42
C ASN A 111 12.64 4.52 -9.05
N GLY A 112 11.89 3.95 -10.01
CA GLY A 112 10.90 2.88 -9.79
C GLY A 112 9.85 3.11 -8.68
N LEU A 113 9.81 4.31 -8.11
CA LEU A 113 9.09 4.69 -6.89
C LEU A 113 7.58 4.66 -7.14
N ALA A 114 7.17 5.01 -8.36
CA ALA A 114 5.80 4.83 -8.82
C ALA A 114 5.37 3.34 -8.79
N GLY A 115 6.28 2.40 -9.10
CA GLY A 115 6.01 0.96 -9.01
C GLY A 115 5.89 0.47 -7.56
N VAL A 116 6.76 0.97 -6.66
CA VAL A 116 6.70 0.70 -5.22
C VAL A 116 5.37 1.20 -4.64
N MET A 117 4.96 2.42 -5.00
CA MET A 117 3.70 3.00 -4.54
C MET A 117 2.49 2.29 -5.15
N ALA A 118 2.57 1.82 -6.40
CA ALA A 118 1.51 1.02 -7.03
C ALA A 118 1.30 -0.31 -6.28
N LEU A 119 2.38 -1.06 -5.98
CA LEU A 119 2.27 -2.31 -5.23
C LEU A 119 1.74 -2.08 -3.81
N THR A 120 2.25 -1.05 -3.13
CA THR A 120 1.79 -0.68 -1.79
C THR A 120 0.29 -0.34 -1.81
N GLY A 121 -0.16 0.48 -2.76
CA GLY A 121 -1.56 0.85 -2.93
C GLY A 121 -2.45 -0.36 -3.22
N ALA A 122 -2.00 -1.30 -4.05
CA ALA A 122 -2.72 -2.54 -4.35
C ALA A 122 -2.92 -3.40 -3.10
N VAL A 123 -1.85 -3.59 -2.31
CA VAL A 123 -1.92 -4.39 -1.07
C VAL A 123 -2.83 -3.73 -0.04
N CYS A 124 -2.75 -2.41 0.15
CA CYS A 124 -3.65 -1.68 1.04
C CYS A 124 -5.12 -1.83 0.65
N ALA A 125 -5.43 -1.73 -0.65
CA ALA A 125 -6.79 -1.88 -1.15
C ALA A 125 -7.31 -3.32 -0.98
N LEU A 126 -6.47 -4.32 -1.25
CA LEU A 126 -6.83 -5.73 -1.03
C LEU A 126 -7.03 -6.07 0.45
N ALA A 127 -6.18 -5.54 1.33
CA ALA A 127 -6.32 -5.68 2.77
C ALA A 127 -7.64 -5.07 3.26
N GLY A 128 -7.98 -3.86 2.80
CA GLY A 128 -9.28 -3.23 3.08
C GLY A 128 -10.46 -4.05 2.56
N ARG A 129 -10.37 -4.60 1.35
CA ARG A 129 -11.41 -5.44 0.76
C ARG A 129 -11.66 -6.72 1.55
N SER A 130 -10.60 -7.34 2.09
CA SER A 130 -10.69 -8.63 2.80
C SER A 130 -11.57 -8.57 4.06
N CYS A 131 -11.71 -7.40 4.67
CA CYS A 131 -12.56 -7.19 5.85
C CYS A 131 -14.01 -6.84 5.51
N LEU A 132 -14.34 -6.63 4.24
CA LEU A 132 -15.69 -6.31 3.80
C LEU A 132 -16.41 -7.59 3.37
N ARG A 133 -17.57 -7.86 3.98
CA ARG A 133 -18.47 -8.94 3.57
C ARG A 133 -19.64 -8.31 2.81
N TRP A 134 -19.85 -8.77 1.60
CA TRP A 134 -20.92 -8.35 0.68
C TRP A 134 -21.93 -9.49 0.44
N GLU A 135 -21.74 -10.59 1.16
CA GLU A 135 -22.58 -11.79 1.24
C GLU A 135 -23.70 -11.59 2.25
#